data_AF-A0A369J8N1-F1
#
_entry.id   AF-A0A369J8N1-F1
#
_cell.length_a   1.000
_cell.length_b   1.000
_cell.length_c   1.000
_cell.angle_alpha   90.00
_cell.angle_beta   90.00
_cell.angle_gamma   90.00
#
_symmetry.space_group_name_H-M   'P 1'
#
loop_
_entity.id
_entity.type
_entity.pdbx_description
1 polymer ?
#
loop_
_entity_poly.entity_id
_entity_poly.type
_entity_poly.pdbx_seq_one_letter_code
_entity_poly.pdbx_strand_id
1 'polypeptide(L)'
;MDAMPTKPMESSELRATCEKTASVALAANRALERCRSAAKRGDLASLLHLALRSLSGLGTPVNNELATMYLKQAVSSQGKSSKNEDMIATAHALLLKSLGVLPKAGLPCPEFEAFCEAEIHAAEAVRMRPGKDIPVNVMLFCSSWQRVRNECPGIFVCDDLWAAVKARQEEIHKEDERIKAKREANPNRYRCAARGCGIVAVKGKSLKRCAGKCEEEYKPYYCAIECQKKDWTQHKEFCKPGVHGPATVCIKTDTCPDFDYEFAAKWQGRPEEEPQKNLDVILPIIASDGKTFRVKGQRDALKGMKIERIPVEEAGKPPEYRVEIISN
;
A
#
# COMPACT_ATOMS: atom_id res chain seq x y z
N MET A 1 3.85 27.36 36.35
CA MET A 1 3.88 27.82 34.95
C MET A 1 3.09 29.11 34.93
N ASP A 2 3.78 30.25 35.07
CA ASP A 2 3.12 31.55 35.13
C ASP A 2 2.62 31.94 33.74
N ALA A 3 1.33 32.20 33.63
CA ALA A 3 0.72 32.64 32.39
C ALA A 3 1.32 34.00 32.01
N MET A 4 1.98 34.05 30.84
CA MET A 4 2.52 35.32 30.35
C MET A 4 1.38 36.30 30.05
N PRO A 5 1.49 37.57 30.49
CA PRO A 5 0.46 38.56 30.24
C PRO A 5 0.36 38.88 28.74
N THR A 6 -0.78 38.56 28.13
CA THR A 6 -1.08 38.96 26.75
C THR A 6 -1.50 40.43 26.75
N LYS A 7 -0.68 41.30 26.17
CA LYS A 7 -1.03 42.72 25.96
C LYS A 7 -2.27 42.80 25.05
N PRO A 8 -3.31 43.58 25.41
CA PRO A 8 -4.49 43.73 24.57
C PRO A 8 -4.08 44.37 23.22
N MET A 9 -4.54 43.75 22.13
CA MET A 9 -4.27 44.21 20.76
C MET A 9 -4.95 45.57 20.52
N GLU A 10 -4.24 46.53 19.94
CA GLU A 10 -4.79 47.89 19.74
C GLU A 10 -5.91 47.88 18.69
N SER A 11 -6.90 48.77 18.83
CA SER A 11 -8.07 48.81 17.94
C SER A 11 -7.73 49.02 16.46
N SER A 12 -6.59 49.66 16.15
CA SER A 12 -6.07 49.88 14.80
C SER A 12 -5.56 48.58 14.17
N GLU A 13 -4.81 47.78 14.94
CA GLU A 13 -4.27 46.48 14.52
C GLU A 13 -5.39 45.46 14.27
N LEU A 14 -6.46 45.51 15.07
CA LEU A 14 -7.64 44.69 14.88
C LEU A 14 -8.34 45.01 13.55
N ARG A 15 -8.54 46.29 13.23
CA ARG A 15 -9.15 46.70 11.95
C ARG A 15 -8.31 46.28 10.75
N ALA A 16 -6.99 46.50 10.79
CA ALA A 16 -6.08 46.09 9.72
C ALA A 16 -6.10 44.57 9.50
N THR A 17 -6.17 43.78 10.58
CA THR A 17 -6.28 42.32 10.50
C THR A 17 -7.63 41.91 9.89
N CYS A 18 -8.73 42.52 10.31
CA CYS A 18 -10.06 42.29 9.74
C CYS A 18 -10.09 42.59 8.23
N GLU A 19 -9.59 43.74 7.79
CA GLU A 19 -9.52 44.10 6.36
C GLU A 19 -8.68 43.11 5.55
N LYS A 20 -7.52 42.69 6.09
CA LYS A 20 -6.67 41.68 5.46
C LYS A 20 -7.40 40.34 5.32
N THR A 21 -8.11 39.90 6.36
CA THR A 21 -8.89 38.66 6.30
C THR A 21 -10.06 38.75 5.33
N ALA A 22 -10.75 39.88 5.25
CA ALA A 22 -11.84 40.10 4.30
C ALA A 22 -11.35 40.08 2.84
N SER A 23 -10.19 40.70 2.57
CA SER A 23 -9.55 40.68 1.25
C SER A 23 -9.17 39.25 0.81
N VAL A 24 -8.59 38.45 1.72
CA VAL A 24 -8.26 37.05 1.46
C VAL A 24 -9.52 36.21 1.22
N ALA A 25 -10.58 36.42 2.01
CA ALA A 25 -11.87 35.74 1.82
C ALA A 25 -12.51 36.07 0.46
N LEU A 26 -12.48 37.35 0.05
CA LEU A 26 -12.98 37.77 -1.26
C LEU A 26 -12.19 37.16 -2.41
N ALA A 27 -10.87 37.10 -2.30
CA ALA A 27 -10.01 36.45 -3.29
C ALA A 27 -10.30 34.94 -3.40
N ALA A 28 -10.51 34.27 -2.26
CA ALA A 28 -10.88 32.85 -2.20
C ALA A 28 -12.25 32.59 -2.88
N ASN A 29 -13.24 33.45 -2.64
CA ASN A 29 -14.56 33.35 -3.28
C ASN A 29 -14.48 33.53 -4.80
N ARG A 30 -13.74 34.53 -5.27
CA ARG A 30 -13.50 34.72 -6.72
C ARG A 30 -12.81 33.52 -7.36
N ALA A 31 -11.84 32.92 -6.66
CA ALA A 31 -11.19 31.69 -7.13
C ALA A 31 -12.17 30.52 -7.20
N LEU A 32 -13.07 30.38 -6.21
CA LEU A 32 -14.11 29.35 -6.21
C LEU A 32 -15.09 29.52 -7.38
N GLU A 33 -15.54 30.74 -7.67
CA GLU A 33 -16.44 31.00 -8.80
C GLU A 33 -15.80 30.71 -10.16
N ARG A 34 -14.50 31.00 -10.32
CA ARG A 34 -13.74 30.60 -11.51
C ARG A 34 -13.68 29.08 -11.64
N CYS A 35 -13.46 28.39 -10.53
CA CYS A 35 -13.44 26.93 -10.49
C CYS A 35 -14.82 26.33 -10.83
N ARG A 36 -15.91 26.85 -10.26
CA ARG A 36 -17.29 26.48 -10.63
C ARG A 36 -17.57 26.67 -12.11
N SER A 37 -17.16 27.81 -12.66
CA SER A 37 -17.33 28.12 -14.08
C SER A 37 -16.53 27.17 -14.99
N ALA A 38 -15.31 26.80 -14.59
CA ALA A 38 -14.49 25.83 -15.32
C ALA A 38 -15.05 24.41 -15.23
N ALA A 39 -15.50 23.98 -14.05
CA ALA A 39 -16.17 22.70 -13.86
C ALA A 39 -17.44 22.56 -14.72
N LYS A 40 -18.24 23.62 -14.85
CA LYS A 40 -19.39 23.66 -15.77
C LYS A 40 -19.01 23.44 -17.23
N ARG A 41 -17.78 23.77 -17.62
CA ARG A 41 -17.22 23.50 -18.97
C ARG A 41 -16.59 22.12 -19.09
N GLY A 42 -16.69 21.26 -18.07
CA GLY A 42 -16.09 19.93 -18.06
C GLY A 42 -14.59 19.91 -17.77
N ASP A 43 -14.03 20.99 -17.19
CA ASP A 43 -12.62 20.99 -16.78
C ASP A 43 -12.39 19.99 -15.63
N LEU A 44 -11.64 18.93 -15.91
CA LEU A 44 -11.42 17.82 -14.99
C LEU A 44 -10.75 18.25 -13.68
N ALA A 45 -9.80 19.19 -13.74
CA ALA A 45 -9.13 19.73 -12.55
C ALA A 45 -10.11 20.45 -11.64
N SER A 46 -10.98 21.26 -12.22
CA SER A 46 -12.00 21.99 -11.48
C SER A 46 -13.07 21.07 -10.90
N LEU A 47 -13.49 20.04 -11.62
CA LEU A 47 -14.42 19.02 -11.11
C LEU A 47 -13.85 18.32 -9.87
N LEU A 48 -12.60 17.82 -9.96
CA LEU A 48 -11.93 17.19 -8.81
C LEU A 48 -11.74 18.15 -7.64
N HIS A 49 -11.36 19.39 -7.90
CA HIS A 49 -11.15 20.37 -6.85
C HIS A 49 -12.46 20.72 -6.12
N LEU A 50 -13.57 20.87 -6.84
CA LEU A 50 -14.90 21.09 -6.22
C LEU A 50 -15.40 19.86 -5.46
N ALA A 51 -15.15 18.65 -5.99
CA ALA A 51 -15.45 17.41 -5.27
C ALA A 51 -14.68 17.34 -3.94
N LEU A 52 -13.37 17.60 -3.95
CA LEU A 52 -12.53 17.59 -2.75
C LEU A 52 -12.99 18.63 -1.72
N ARG A 53 -13.34 19.84 -2.14
CA ARG A 53 -13.91 20.87 -1.24
C ARG A 53 -15.22 20.41 -0.61
N SER A 54 -16.10 19.82 -1.41
CA SER A 54 -17.39 19.30 -0.94
C SER A 54 -17.22 18.12 0.03
N LEU A 55 -16.19 17.28 -0.14
CA LEU A 55 -15.86 16.19 0.79
C LEU A 55 -15.19 16.65 2.08
N SER A 56 -14.39 17.71 2.03
CA SER A 56 -13.51 18.14 3.14
C SER A 56 -14.04 19.33 3.94
N GLY A 57 -15.00 20.08 3.39
CA GLY A 57 -15.48 21.31 4.00
C GLY A 57 -14.57 22.54 3.73
N LEU A 58 -13.60 22.42 2.81
CA LEU A 58 -12.62 23.49 2.56
C LEU A 58 -13.23 24.67 1.78
N GLY A 59 -13.71 25.66 2.53
CA GLY A 59 -14.33 26.88 2.00
C GLY A 59 -15.76 26.69 1.48
N THR A 60 -16.35 25.52 1.73
CA THR A 60 -17.76 25.19 1.47
C THR A 60 -18.24 24.25 2.58
N PRO A 61 -19.54 24.22 2.94
CA PRO A 61 -20.06 23.16 3.80
C PRO A 61 -19.77 21.76 3.22
N VAL A 62 -19.60 20.77 4.08
CA VAL A 62 -19.47 19.37 3.64
C VAL A 62 -20.77 18.94 2.97
N ASN A 63 -20.68 18.41 1.76
CA ASN A 63 -21.82 17.93 0.98
C ASN A 63 -21.39 16.73 0.11
N ASN A 64 -21.73 15.52 0.56
CA ASN A 64 -21.35 14.28 -0.12
C ASN A 64 -22.09 14.07 -1.44
N GLU A 65 -23.35 14.49 -1.54
CA GLU A 65 -24.14 14.37 -2.77
C GLU A 65 -23.53 15.21 -3.90
N LEU A 66 -23.20 16.47 -3.58
CA LEU A 66 -22.54 17.38 -4.51
C LEU A 66 -21.14 16.88 -4.89
N ALA A 67 -20.40 16.32 -3.94
CA ALA A 67 -19.11 15.68 -4.23
C ALA A 67 -19.27 14.51 -5.22
N THR A 68 -20.21 13.59 -4.95
CA THR A 68 -20.51 12.46 -5.82
C THR A 68 -20.90 12.93 -7.22
N MET A 69 -21.74 13.96 -7.34
CA MET A 69 -22.10 14.55 -8.63
C MET A 69 -20.86 15.00 -9.43
N TYR A 70 -19.97 15.79 -8.81
CA TYR A 70 -18.76 16.26 -9.49
C TYR A 70 -17.81 15.12 -9.86
N LEU A 71 -17.68 14.10 -9.01
CA LEU A 71 -16.85 12.94 -9.28
C LEU A 71 -17.41 12.07 -10.41
N LYS A 72 -18.73 11.84 -10.45
CA LYS A 72 -19.39 11.15 -11.56
C LYS A 72 -19.16 11.91 -12.87
N GLN A 73 -19.32 13.23 -12.85
CA GLN A 73 -19.03 14.07 -14.01
C GLN A 73 -17.54 14.00 -14.43
N ALA A 74 -16.61 13.97 -13.47
CA ALA A 74 -15.18 13.82 -13.74
C ALA A 74 -14.86 12.49 -14.43
N VAL A 75 -15.44 11.38 -13.94
CA VAL A 75 -15.29 10.06 -14.54
C VAL A 75 -15.92 10.00 -15.93
N SER A 76 -17.11 10.59 -16.12
CA SER A 76 -17.77 10.63 -17.43
C SER A 76 -17.06 11.54 -18.45
N SER A 77 -16.19 12.45 -17.99
CA SER A 77 -15.40 13.35 -18.85
C SER A 77 -14.17 12.66 -19.46
N GLN A 78 -14.18 11.33 -19.58
CA GLN A 78 -13.09 10.50 -20.08
C GLN A 78 -12.80 10.79 -21.56
N GLY A 79 -12.02 11.85 -21.80
CA GLY A 79 -11.42 12.14 -23.09
C GLY A 79 -10.20 11.23 -23.35
N LYS A 80 -9.88 11.01 -24.62
CA LYS A 80 -8.74 10.17 -25.07
C LYS A 80 -7.34 10.70 -24.72
N SER A 81 -7.22 11.67 -23.82
CA SER A 81 -5.92 12.23 -23.45
C SER A 81 -5.33 11.45 -22.29
N SER A 82 -4.20 10.78 -22.53
CA SER A 82 -3.40 10.10 -21.50
C SER A 82 -2.98 11.02 -20.35
N LYS A 83 -2.99 12.34 -20.56
CA LYS A 83 -2.70 13.33 -19.51
C LYS A 83 -3.72 13.34 -18.37
N ASN A 84 -4.93 12.83 -18.59
CA ASN A 84 -6.02 12.88 -17.62
C ASN A 84 -6.23 11.56 -16.85
N GLU A 85 -5.57 10.47 -17.23
CA GLU A 85 -5.80 9.13 -16.63
C GLU A 85 -5.61 9.13 -15.11
N ASP A 86 -4.56 9.79 -14.60
CA ASP A 86 -4.31 9.87 -13.15
C ASP A 86 -5.43 10.59 -12.40
N MET A 87 -6.01 11.62 -13.02
CA MET A 87 -7.08 12.42 -12.43
C MET A 87 -8.39 11.65 -12.44
N ILE A 88 -8.69 10.91 -13.51
CA ILE A 88 -9.87 10.05 -13.59
C ILE A 88 -9.76 8.89 -12.60
N ALA A 89 -8.59 8.25 -12.50
CA ALA A 89 -8.32 7.22 -11.49
C ALA A 89 -8.48 7.77 -10.05
N THR A 90 -8.06 9.02 -9.83
CA THR A 90 -8.27 9.71 -8.55
C THR A 90 -9.77 9.97 -8.31
N ALA A 91 -10.54 10.34 -9.33
CA ALA A 91 -11.98 10.53 -9.23
C ALA A 91 -12.68 9.22 -8.82
N HIS A 92 -12.34 8.11 -9.48
CA HIS A 92 -12.82 6.77 -9.12
C HIS A 92 -12.49 6.41 -7.66
N ALA A 93 -11.25 6.62 -7.23
CA ALA A 93 -10.85 6.36 -5.85
C ALA A 93 -11.58 7.26 -4.82
N LEU A 94 -11.95 8.48 -5.19
CA LEU A 94 -12.71 9.38 -4.33
C LEU A 94 -14.20 9.02 -4.29
N LEU A 95 -14.76 8.43 -5.36
CA LEU A 95 -16.14 7.90 -5.36
C LEU A 95 -16.32 6.83 -4.29
N LEU A 96 -15.32 5.96 -4.07
CA LEU A 96 -15.36 4.98 -2.98
C LEU A 96 -15.60 5.64 -1.62
N LYS A 97 -14.98 6.80 -1.39
CA LYS A 97 -15.15 7.56 -0.15
C LYS A 97 -16.52 8.21 -0.09
N SER A 98 -17.00 8.79 -1.20
CA SER A 98 -18.28 9.51 -1.22
C SER A 98 -19.49 8.57 -1.13
N LEU A 99 -19.39 7.35 -1.66
CA LEU A 99 -20.41 6.29 -1.56
C LEU A 99 -20.57 5.74 -0.12
N GLY A 100 -19.67 6.08 0.80
CA GLY A 100 -19.77 5.64 2.20
C GLY A 100 -19.62 4.14 2.41
N VAL A 101 -19.14 3.40 1.39
CA VAL A 101 -18.97 1.94 1.39
C VAL A 101 -17.78 1.46 2.22
N LEU A 102 -16.98 2.38 2.77
CA LEU A 102 -15.96 2.00 3.73
C LEU A 102 -16.67 1.54 5.01
N PRO A 103 -16.54 0.25 5.40
CA PRO A 103 -17.32 -0.29 6.50
C PRO A 103 -17.04 0.48 7.77
N LYS A 104 -18.08 1.09 8.32
CA LYS A 104 -18.07 1.51 9.72
C LYS A 104 -18.33 0.26 10.55
N ALA A 105 -17.49 0.01 11.55
CA ALA A 105 -17.64 -1.15 12.42
C ALA A 105 -19.08 -1.25 12.95
N GLY A 106 -19.75 -2.37 12.68
CA GLY A 106 -21.08 -2.66 13.22
C GLY A 106 -22.29 -2.12 12.44
N LEU A 107 -22.10 -1.50 11.27
CA LEU A 107 -23.25 -1.18 10.41
C LEU A 107 -23.61 -2.37 9.51
N PRO A 108 -24.91 -2.63 9.28
CA PRO A 108 -25.35 -3.60 8.28
C PRO A 108 -24.72 -3.25 6.93
N CYS A 109 -24.43 -4.28 6.14
CA CYS A 109 -23.85 -4.15 4.80
C CYS A 109 -24.52 -2.96 4.07
N PRO A 110 -23.76 -1.94 3.62
CA PRO A 110 -24.29 -0.94 2.71
C PRO A 110 -25.18 -1.57 1.65
N GLU A 111 -26.17 -0.80 1.18
CA GLU A 111 -27.05 -1.20 0.08
C GLU A 111 -26.19 -1.86 -1.01
N PHE A 112 -26.48 -3.12 -1.32
CA PHE A 112 -25.65 -3.97 -2.17
C PHE A 112 -25.24 -3.28 -3.49
N GLU A 113 -26.13 -2.44 -4.02
CA GLU A 113 -25.90 -1.61 -5.20
C GLU A 113 -24.72 -0.64 -5.06
N ALA A 114 -24.58 0.04 -3.91
CA ALA A 114 -23.48 0.97 -3.66
C ALA A 114 -22.13 0.22 -3.60
N PHE A 115 -22.12 -1.01 -3.11
CA PHE A 115 -20.93 -1.86 -3.15
C PHE A 115 -20.53 -2.25 -4.56
N CYS A 116 -21.48 -2.70 -5.38
CA CYS A 116 -21.23 -3.03 -6.78
C CYS A 116 -20.72 -1.79 -7.56
N GLU A 117 -21.26 -0.60 -7.31
CA GLU A 117 -20.77 0.64 -7.91
C GLU A 117 -19.33 0.96 -7.45
N ALA A 118 -19.06 0.85 -6.16
CA ALA A 118 -17.72 1.05 -5.61
C ALA A 118 -16.71 0.06 -6.19
N GLU A 119 -17.10 -1.18 -6.37
CA GLU A 119 -16.27 -2.22 -6.98
C GLU A 119 -15.80 -1.83 -8.39
N ILE A 120 -16.72 -1.40 -9.25
CA ILE A 120 -16.42 -0.94 -10.61
C ILE A 120 -15.40 0.21 -10.56
N HIS A 121 -15.63 1.18 -9.67
CA HIS A 121 -14.71 2.30 -9.52
C HIS A 121 -13.35 1.89 -8.98
N ALA A 122 -13.29 0.94 -8.05
CA ALA A 122 -12.03 0.41 -7.56
C ALA A 122 -11.25 -0.28 -8.69
N ALA A 123 -11.93 -1.08 -9.52
CA ALA A 123 -11.30 -1.80 -10.63
C ALA A 123 -10.75 -0.83 -11.68
N GLU A 124 -11.54 0.16 -12.07
CA GLU A 124 -11.12 1.20 -13.02
C GLU A 124 -9.96 2.04 -12.47
N ALA A 125 -9.98 2.41 -11.18
CA ALA A 125 -8.89 3.14 -10.56
C ALA A 125 -7.54 2.38 -10.60
N VAL A 126 -7.57 1.05 -10.50
CA VAL A 126 -6.38 0.20 -10.65
C VAL A 126 -5.95 0.12 -12.10
N ARG A 127 -6.88 -0.15 -13.02
CA ARG A 127 -6.59 -0.29 -14.47
C ARG A 127 -5.97 0.97 -15.07
N MET A 128 -6.44 2.15 -14.67
CA MET A 128 -5.98 3.44 -15.21
C MET A 128 -4.59 3.87 -14.71
N ARG A 129 -3.94 3.12 -13.81
CA ARG A 129 -2.65 3.51 -13.21
C ARG A 129 -1.57 2.43 -13.34
N PRO A 130 -1.25 1.95 -14.56
CA PRO A 130 -0.20 0.96 -14.76
C PRO A 130 1.15 1.53 -14.29
N GLY A 131 1.91 0.75 -13.53
CA GLY A 131 3.20 1.16 -12.99
C GLY A 131 3.17 2.21 -11.87
N LYS A 132 2.00 2.65 -11.37
CA LYS A 132 1.88 3.67 -10.30
C LYS A 132 1.23 3.11 -9.03
N ASP A 133 1.43 3.79 -7.90
CA ASP A 133 0.87 3.35 -6.62
C ASP A 133 -0.66 3.33 -6.64
N ILE A 134 -1.26 2.26 -6.10
CA ILE A 134 -2.71 2.13 -5.96
C ILE A 134 -3.21 3.22 -4.99
N PRO A 135 -4.28 3.97 -5.31
CA PRO A 135 -4.84 4.97 -4.40
C PRO A 135 -5.21 4.35 -3.04
N VAL A 136 -4.90 5.05 -1.93
CA VAL A 136 -5.16 4.54 -0.57
C VAL A 136 -6.62 4.13 -0.34
N ASN A 137 -7.59 4.86 -0.91
CA ASN A 137 -9.00 4.52 -0.78
C ASN A 137 -9.34 3.17 -1.44
N VAL A 138 -8.70 2.84 -2.56
CA VAL A 138 -8.86 1.54 -3.22
C VAL A 138 -8.26 0.44 -2.35
N MET A 139 -7.08 0.65 -1.77
CA MET A 139 -6.46 -0.31 -0.85
C MET A 139 -7.32 -0.57 0.39
N LEU A 140 -7.87 0.50 0.99
CA LEU A 140 -8.78 0.39 2.14
C LEU A 140 -10.07 -0.34 1.76
N PHE A 141 -10.62 -0.04 0.58
CA PHE A 141 -11.78 -0.75 0.05
C PHE A 141 -11.49 -2.24 -0.18
N CYS A 142 -10.40 -2.60 -0.86
CA CYS A 142 -10.01 -4.00 -1.09
C CYS A 142 -9.79 -4.77 0.21
N SER A 143 -9.13 -4.16 1.20
CA SER A 143 -8.89 -4.79 2.52
C SER A 143 -10.20 -5.04 3.27
N SER A 144 -11.10 -4.07 3.20
CA SER A 144 -12.45 -4.15 3.77
C SER A 144 -13.29 -5.20 3.07
N TRP A 145 -13.23 -5.25 1.74
CA TRP A 145 -13.97 -6.19 0.90
C TRP A 145 -13.51 -7.62 1.12
N GLN A 146 -12.21 -7.85 1.29
CA GLN A 146 -11.68 -9.18 1.60
C GLN A 146 -12.32 -9.76 2.86
N ARG A 147 -12.58 -8.92 3.86
CA ARG A 147 -13.29 -9.34 5.07
C ARG A 147 -14.74 -9.68 4.79
N VAL A 148 -15.48 -8.82 4.08
CA VAL A 148 -16.90 -9.06 3.72
C VAL A 148 -17.05 -10.34 2.92
N ARG A 149 -16.16 -10.58 1.94
CA ARG A 149 -16.16 -11.81 1.13
C ARG A 149 -15.97 -13.06 1.98
N ASN A 150 -15.07 -13.02 2.97
CA ASN A 150 -14.84 -14.14 3.86
C ASN A 150 -16.03 -14.41 4.79
N GLU A 151 -16.76 -13.36 5.20
CA GLU A 151 -17.95 -13.48 6.05
C GLU A 151 -19.21 -13.85 5.24
N CYS A 152 -19.27 -13.50 3.96
CA CYS A 152 -20.42 -13.68 3.07
C CYS A 152 -20.02 -14.36 1.75
N PRO A 153 -19.72 -15.68 1.75
CA PRO A 153 -19.23 -16.40 0.56
C PRO A 153 -20.22 -16.46 -0.61
N GLY A 154 -21.49 -16.13 -0.40
CA GLY A 154 -22.51 -16.04 -1.46
C GLY A 154 -22.43 -14.77 -2.31
N ILE A 155 -21.59 -13.80 -1.94
CA ILE A 155 -21.34 -12.59 -2.73
C ILE A 155 -20.24 -12.92 -3.75
N PHE A 156 -20.66 -13.44 -4.91
CA PHE A 156 -19.79 -13.81 -6.04
C PHE A 156 -19.48 -12.64 -6.99
N VAL A 157 -19.93 -11.44 -6.67
CA VAL A 157 -19.67 -10.27 -7.49
C VAL A 157 -18.27 -9.81 -7.15
N CYS A 158 -17.28 -10.15 -7.99
CA CYS A 158 -16.15 -9.30 -8.34
C CYS A 158 -14.91 -10.06 -8.86
N ASP A 159 -14.99 -10.77 -9.98
CA ASP A 159 -13.75 -11.30 -10.58
C ASP A 159 -12.87 -10.17 -11.17
N ASP A 160 -13.48 -9.04 -11.55
CA ASP A 160 -12.84 -7.93 -12.23
C ASP A 160 -11.87 -7.09 -11.36
N LEU A 161 -12.28 -6.67 -10.15
CA LEU A 161 -11.38 -5.95 -9.24
C LEU A 161 -10.23 -6.86 -8.81
N TRP A 162 -10.53 -8.12 -8.48
CA TRP A 162 -9.51 -9.06 -8.05
C TRP A 162 -8.54 -9.38 -9.17
N ALA A 163 -9.01 -9.52 -10.42
CA ALA A 163 -8.14 -9.62 -11.58
C ALA A 163 -7.26 -8.37 -11.74
N ALA A 164 -7.82 -7.16 -11.59
CA ALA A 164 -7.05 -5.91 -11.68
C ALA A 164 -6.01 -5.78 -10.55
N VAL A 165 -6.39 -6.08 -9.31
CA VAL A 165 -5.50 -6.06 -8.14
C VAL A 165 -4.39 -7.11 -8.29
N LYS A 166 -4.73 -8.34 -8.73
CA LYS A 166 -3.75 -9.40 -8.98
C LYS A 166 -2.77 -9.01 -10.08
N ALA A 167 -3.25 -8.51 -11.22
CA ALA A 167 -2.40 -8.02 -12.30
C ALA A 167 -1.45 -6.93 -11.80
N ARG A 168 -1.93 -5.99 -10.97
CA ARG A 168 -1.09 -4.95 -10.38
C ARG A 168 -0.05 -5.51 -9.41
N GLN A 169 -0.42 -6.48 -8.59
CA GLN A 169 0.51 -7.13 -7.66
C GLN A 169 1.62 -7.88 -8.41
N GLU A 170 1.29 -8.54 -9.52
CA GLU A 170 2.26 -9.20 -10.40
C GLU A 170 3.20 -8.18 -11.06
N GLU A 171 2.71 -7.02 -11.49
CA GLU A 171 3.56 -5.92 -11.99
C GLU A 171 4.55 -5.43 -10.92
N ILE A 172 4.08 -5.23 -9.69
CA ILE A 172 4.92 -4.80 -8.56
C ILE A 172 6.01 -5.85 -8.31
N HIS A 173 5.64 -7.14 -8.26
CA HIS A 173 6.60 -8.22 -8.06
C HIS A 173 7.67 -8.26 -9.16
N LYS A 174 7.26 -8.15 -10.43
CA LYS A 174 8.20 -8.10 -11.57
C LYS A 174 9.15 -6.91 -11.47
N GLU A 175 8.66 -5.74 -11.05
CA GLU A 175 9.52 -4.56 -10.86
C GLU A 175 10.49 -4.76 -9.69
N ASP A 176 10.04 -5.37 -8.58
CA ASP A 176 10.88 -5.69 -7.43
C ASP A 176 11.96 -6.70 -7.81
N GLU A 177 11.64 -7.75 -8.56
CA GLU A 177 12.61 -8.69 -9.11
C GLU A 177 13.61 -7.99 -10.02
N ARG A 178 13.15 -7.08 -10.88
CA ARG A 178 14.03 -6.27 -11.74
C ARG A 178 14.97 -5.38 -10.93
N ILE A 179 14.47 -4.75 -9.88
CA ILE A 179 15.27 -3.91 -8.98
C ILE A 179 16.27 -4.78 -8.20
N LYS A 180 15.85 -5.95 -7.72
CA LYS A 180 16.69 -6.93 -7.03
C LYS A 180 17.83 -7.40 -7.95
N ALA A 181 17.52 -7.81 -9.18
CA ALA A 181 18.53 -8.19 -10.17
C ALA A 181 19.52 -7.07 -10.47
N LYS A 182 19.06 -5.81 -10.57
CA LYS A 182 19.95 -4.64 -10.73
C LYS A 182 20.87 -4.42 -9.53
N ARG A 183 20.38 -4.66 -8.31
CA ARG A 183 21.16 -4.57 -7.06
C ARG A 183 22.19 -5.69 -6.98
N GLU A 184 21.82 -6.91 -7.36
CA GLU A 184 22.73 -8.07 -7.38
C GLU A 184 23.83 -7.92 -8.44
N ALA A 185 23.50 -7.38 -9.62
CA ALA A 185 24.48 -7.13 -10.68
C ALA A 185 25.47 -6.00 -10.34
N ASN A 186 25.10 -5.05 -9.48
CA ASN A 186 25.93 -3.89 -9.14
C ASN A 186 25.79 -3.50 -7.65
N PRO A 187 26.26 -4.36 -6.72
CA PRO A 187 25.95 -4.19 -5.30
C PRO A 187 26.58 -2.91 -4.72
N ASN A 188 27.77 -2.51 -5.19
CA ASN A 188 28.44 -1.26 -4.81
C ASN A 188 27.62 0.00 -5.13
N ARG A 189 26.78 -0.03 -6.18
CA ARG A 189 25.97 1.13 -6.60
C ARG A 189 24.81 1.44 -5.65
N TYR A 190 24.34 0.42 -4.94
CA TYR A 190 23.13 0.51 -4.11
C TYR A 190 23.43 0.42 -2.61
N ARG A 191 24.67 0.16 -2.19
CA ARG A 191 25.04 0.07 -0.77
C ARG A 191 26.07 1.13 -0.41
N CYS A 192 25.94 1.70 0.79
CA CYS A 192 26.97 2.59 1.33
C CYS A 192 28.24 1.78 1.61
N ALA A 193 29.38 2.22 1.07
CA ALA A 193 30.67 1.56 1.23
C ALA A 193 31.27 1.70 2.65
N ALA A 194 30.83 2.69 3.43
CA ALA A 194 31.35 2.90 4.77
C ALA A 194 31.01 1.74 5.72
N ARG A 195 32.04 1.13 6.31
CA ARG A 195 31.90 0.02 7.27
C ARG A 195 30.92 0.37 8.41
N GLY A 196 29.95 -0.51 8.60
CA GLY A 196 28.90 -0.41 9.63
C GLY A 196 27.73 0.53 9.29
N CYS A 197 27.71 1.16 8.12
CA CYS A 197 26.60 2.05 7.74
C CYS A 197 25.32 1.27 7.38
N GLY A 198 25.43 0.21 6.57
CA GLY A 198 24.30 -0.65 6.20
C GLY A 198 23.23 0.00 5.31
N ILE A 199 23.31 1.30 5.01
CA ILE A 199 22.31 1.99 4.19
C ILE A 199 22.29 1.43 2.77
N VAL A 200 21.10 1.01 2.34
CA VAL A 200 20.81 0.56 0.98
C VAL A 200 19.90 1.56 0.28
N ALA A 201 20.34 2.03 -0.89
CA ALA A 201 19.58 2.93 -1.73
C ALA A 201 18.52 2.19 -2.54
N VAL A 202 17.32 2.77 -2.63
CA VAL A 202 16.28 2.28 -3.54
C VAL A 202 16.68 2.57 -5.00
N LYS A 203 17.25 3.74 -5.25
CA LYS A 203 17.69 4.21 -6.58
C LYS A 203 19.21 4.37 -6.59
N GLY A 204 19.90 3.80 -7.58
CA GLY A 204 21.36 3.89 -7.69
C GLY A 204 21.94 5.30 -7.94
N LYS A 205 21.12 6.36 -7.87
CA LYS A 205 21.54 7.78 -7.92
C LYS A 205 21.42 8.48 -6.56
N SER A 206 20.88 7.83 -5.53
CA SER A 206 20.67 8.47 -4.21
C SER A 206 21.92 8.45 -3.32
N LEU A 207 22.96 7.72 -3.69
CA LEU A 207 24.24 7.71 -3.00
C LEU A 207 25.24 8.61 -3.72
N LYS A 208 26.07 9.32 -2.94
CA LYS A 208 27.19 10.11 -3.43
C LYS A 208 28.32 9.18 -3.86
N ARG A 209 28.70 9.27 -5.13
CA ARG A 209 29.82 8.52 -5.69
C ARG A 209 31.15 9.17 -5.27
N CYS A 210 32.20 8.38 -5.08
CA CYS A 210 33.55 8.93 -4.89
C CYS A 210 33.93 9.87 -6.06
N ALA A 211 34.47 11.04 -5.74
CA ALA A 211 34.89 12.03 -6.74
C ALA A 211 36.31 11.79 -7.28
N GLY A 212 37.01 10.77 -6.80
CA GLY A 212 38.39 10.46 -7.20
C GLY A 212 38.50 9.73 -8.54
N LYS A 213 39.75 9.39 -8.91
CA LYS A 213 40.10 8.81 -10.22
C LYS A 213 40.07 7.27 -10.24
N CYS A 214 39.46 6.62 -9.25
CA CYS A 214 39.24 5.18 -9.27
C CYS A 214 38.34 4.78 -10.46
N GLU A 215 38.54 3.56 -10.93
CA GLU A 215 37.74 2.97 -12.01
C GLU A 215 36.28 2.83 -11.62
N GLU A 216 35.37 2.90 -12.59
CA GLU A 216 33.92 3.00 -12.33
C GLU A 216 33.37 1.75 -11.64
N GLU A 217 33.90 0.57 -11.96
CA GLU A 217 33.47 -0.72 -11.38
C GLU A 217 33.80 -0.83 -9.89
N TYR A 218 34.89 -0.20 -9.46
CA TYR A 218 35.39 -0.21 -8.08
C TYR A 218 35.05 1.08 -7.31
N LYS A 219 34.32 2.01 -7.92
CA LYS A 219 34.04 3.32 -7.34
C LYS A 219 33.00 3.19 -6.22
N PRO A 220 33.36 3.48 -4.96
CA PRO A 220 32.42 3.34 -3.85
C PRO A 220 31.37 4.45 -3.86
N TYR A 221 30.22 4.13 -3.26
CA TYR A 221 29.09 5.02 -3.07
C TYR A 221 28.80 5.22 -1.59
N TYR A 222 28.38 6.43 -1.20
CA TYR A 222 28.20 6.83 0.20
C TYR A 222 26.86 7.54 0.39
N CYS A 223 26.17 7.27 1.49
CA CYS A 223 24.93 7.97 1.83
C CYS A 223 25.17 9.45 2.21
N ALA A 224 26.36 9.76 2.73
CA ALA A 224 26.71 11.09 3.23
C ALA A 224 28.24 11.32 3.17
N ILE A 225 28.68 12.56 3.35
CA ILE A 225 30.10 12.93 3.25
C ILE A 225 30.92 12.40 4.43
N GLU A 226 30.28 12.22 5.58
CA GLU A 226 30.84 11.65 6.80
C GLU A 226 31.22 10.19 6.60
N CYS A 227 30.35 9.42 5.92
CA CYS A 227 30.64 8.04 5.53
C CYS A 227 31.82 7.95 4.56
N GLN A 228 31.90 8.88 3.59
CA GLN A 228 33.03 8.97 2.69
C GLN A 228 34.34 9.27 3.43
N LYS A 229 34.33 10.22 4.38
CA LYS A 229 35.51 10.54 5.20
C LYS A 229 35.95 9.36 6.07
N LYS A 230 35.00 8.62 6.65
CA LYS A 230 35.28 7.41 7.45
C LYS A 230 35.98 6.34 6.62
N ASP A 231 35.49 6.11 5.40
CA ASP A 231 36.05 5.11 4.48
C ASP A 231 37.33 5.58 3.77
N TRP A 232 37.57 6.90 3.69
CA TRP A 232 38.68 7.50 2.96
C TRP A 232 40.05 6.94 3.35
N THR A 233 40.24 6.63 4.65
CA THR A 233 41.50 6.07 5.14
C THR A 233 41.87 4.75 4.46
N GLN A 234 40.87 3.93 4.13
CA GLN A 234 41.03 2.65 3.41
C GLN A 234 40.96 2.84 1.89
N HIS A 235 40.04 3.67 1.41
CA HIS A 235 39.81 3.85 -0.03
C HIS A 235 40.94 4.62 -0.74
N LYS A 236 41.63 5.55 -0.05
CA LYS A 236 42.64 6.44 -0.66
C LYS A 236 43.75 5.69 -1.41
N GLU A 237 44.10 4.48 -0.98
CA GLU A 237 45.16 3.67 -1.59
C GLU A 237 44.78 3.18 -2.98
N PHE A 238 43.48 2.94 -3.20
CA PHE A 238 42.88 2.47 -4.44
C PHE A 238 42.21 3.59 -5.25
N CYS A 239 42.22 4.83 -4.74
CA CYS A 239 41.63 5.99 -5.38
C CYS A 239 42.55 6.59 -6.47
N LYS A 240 43.16 5.73 -7.31
CA LYS A 240 44.16 6.11 -8.32
C LYS A 240 43.82 5.49 -9.68
N PRO A 241 44.18 6.12 -10.81
CA PRO A 241 44.00 5.53 -12.13
C PRO A 241 44.80 4.23 -12.28
N GLY A 242 44.19 3.20 -12.88
CA GLY A 242 44.85 1.93 -13.20
C GLY A 242 45.17 1.03 -12.00
N VAL A 243 44.74 1.41 -10.79
CA VAL A 243 44.78 0.54 -9.63
C VAL A 243 43.40 -0.08 -9.47
N HIS A 244 43.27 -1.36 -9.86
CA HIS A 244 42.11 -2.15 -9.50
C HIS A 244 42.10 -2.29 -7.98
N GLY A 245 41.12 -1.69 -7.32
CA GLY A 245 40.95 -1.89 -5.89
C GLY A 245 40.72 -3.37 -5.59
N PRO A 246 41.07 -3.88 -4.40
CA PRO A 246 40.52 -5.14 -3.95
C PRO A 246 39.02 -4.98 -4.11
N ALA A 247 38.41 -5.79 -4.99
CA ALA A 247 36.99 -5.70 -5.28
C ALA A 247 36.32 -5.54 -3.93
N THR A 248 35.81 -4.33 -3.65
CA THR A 248 35.36 -3.97 -2.30
C THR A 248 34.36 -5.04 -2.01
N VAL A 249 34.74 -5.98 -1.13
CA VAL A 249 33.98 -7.21 -0.98
C VAL A 249 32.68 -6.69 -0.43
N CYS A 250 31.67 -6.57 -1.31
CA CYS A 250 30.30 -6.47 -0.89
C CYS A 250 30.16 -7.72 -0.05
N ILE A 251 30.27 -7.54 1.27
CA ILE A 251 30.25 -8.61 2.23
C ILE A 251 28.95 -9.34 1.91
N LYS A 252 29.06 -10.50 1.27
CA LYS A 252 27.91 -11.30 0.80
C LYS A 252 27.22 -11.97 1.99
N THR A 253 27.23 -11.35 3.15
CA THR A 253 26.52 -11.85 4.31
C THR A 253 25.25 -11.03 4.43
N ASP A 254 24.13 -11.67 4.06
CA ASP A 254 22.79 -11.13 4.25
C ASP A 254 22.40 -11.01 5.73
N THR A 255 23.33 -11.35 6.63
CA THR A 255 23.28 -11.07 8.06
C THR A 255 24.49 -10.22 8.43
N CYS A 256 24.24 -8.98 8.85
CA CYS A 256 25.13 -8.28 9.76
C CYS A 256 24.28 -8.02 11.00
N PRO A 257 24.61 -8.70 12.11
CA PRO A 257 25.36 -7.98 13.12
C PRO A 257 26.56 -8.80 13.62
N ASP A 258 27.70 -8.13 13.75
CA ASP A 258 28.86 -8.55 14.55
C ASP A 258 29.28 -10.02 14.41
N PHE A 259 29.87 -10.39 13.27
CA PHE A 259 30.52 -11.69 13.13
C PHE A 259 31.90 -11.65 13.78
N ASP A 260 31.91 -12.06 15.05
CA ASP A 260 33.09 -12.53 15.76
C ASP A 260 33.69 -13.72 14.98
N TYR A 261 34.93 -13.57 14.53
CA TYR A 261 35.63 -14.58 13.73
C TYR A 261 35.79 -15.92 14.48
N GLU A 262 35.63 -15.96 15.80
CA GLU A 262 35.69 -17.19 16.60
C GLU A 262 34.43 -18.06 16.52
N PHE A 263 33.24 -17.51 16.22
CA PHE A 263 32.00 -18.28 16.19
C PHE A 263 31.84 -19.10 14.89
N ALA A 264 32.44 -18.63 13.79
CA ALA A 264 32.42 -19.28 12.48
C ALA A 264 33.11 -20.66 12.48
N ALA A 265 34.15 -20.83 13.30
CA ALA A 265 34.90 -22.08 13.39
C ALA A 265 34.14 -23.21 14.12
N LYS A 266 33.06 -22.88 14.86
CA LYS A 266 32.25 -23.85 15.61
C LYS A 266 30.99 -24.33 14.88
N TRP A 267 30.68 -23.79 13.69
CA TRP A 267 29.40 -24.04 13.01
C TRP A 267 29.42 -25.11 11.90
N GLN A 268 30.51 -25.89 11.77
CA GLN A 268 30.61 -27.01 10.81
C GLN A 268 29.97 -28.32 11.32
N GLY A 269 28.77 -28.27 11.91
CA GLY A 269 28.17 -29.51 12.43
C GLY A 269 26.78 -29.42 13.04
N ARG A 270 25.88 -28.59 12.52
CA ARG A 270 24.45 -28.70 12.89
C ARG A 270 23.73 -29.56 11.84
N PRO A 271 23.12 -30.70 12.22
CA PRO A 271 22.29 -31.47 11.29
C PRO A 271 21.11 -30.63 10.83
N GLU A 272 20.70 -30.80 9.57
CA GLU A 272 19.46 -30.23 9.02
C GLU A 272 18.32 -30.49 9.99
N GLU A 273 17.67 -29.41 10.46
CA GLU A 273 16.44 -29.54 11.23
C GLU A 273 15.40 -30.20 10.33
N GLU A 274 14.97 -31.40 10.71
CA GLU A 274 13.87 -32.12 10.08
C GLU A 274 12.67 -31.20 9.91
N PRO A 275 12.02 -31.18 8.72
CA PRO A 275 10.82 -30.39 8.52
C PRO A 275 9.79 -30.79 9.58
N GLN A 276 9.28 -29.81 10.33
CA GLN A 276 8.23 -30.00 11.33
C GLN A 276 7.00 -30.64 10.68
N LYS A 277 6.99 -31.97 10.63
CA LYS A 277 5.82 -32.79 10.33
C LYS A 277 4.95 -32.76 11.59
N ASN A 278 3.65 -32.49 11.40
CA ASN A 278 2.59 -32.61 12.41
C ASN A 278 2.30 -31.35 13.25
N LEU A 279 1.91 -30.25 12.61
CA LEU A 279 1.07 -29.25 13.27
C LEU A 279 -0.40 -29.62 13.08
N ASP A 280 -1.09 -29.92 14.17
CA ASP A 280 -2.55 -30.04 14.19
C ASP A 280 -3.16 -28.69 13.81
N VAL A 281 -3.87 -28.64 12.69
CA VAL A 281 -4.57 -27.43 12.25
C VAL A 281 -6.04 -27.55 12.66
N ILE A 282 -6.58 -26.50 13.27
CA ILE A 282 -8.01 -26.37 13.53
C ILE A 282 -8.61 -25.59 12.37
N LEU A 283 -9.40 -26.26 11.52
CA LEU A 283 -10.09 -25.60 10.41
C LEU A 283 -11.56 -25.37 10.75
N PRO A 284 -12.09 -24.14 10.58
CA PRO A 284 -13.52 -23.89 10.63
C PRO A 284 -14.18 -24.46 9.36
N ILE A 285 -15.23 -25.25 9.53
CA ILE A 285 -16.01 -25.84 8.43
C ILE A 285 -17.45 -25.35 8.56
N ILE A 286 -18.00 -24.81 7.47
CA ILE A 286 -19.37 -24.31 7.43
C ILE A 286 -20.23 -25.39 6.76
N ALA A 287 -21.21 -25.92 7.48
CA ALA A 287 -22.20 -26.83 6.93
C ALA A 287 -23.22 -26.09 6.04
N SER A 288 -23.99 -26.84 5.25
CA SER A 288 -25.02 -26.29 4.34
C SER A 288 -26.13 -25.51 5.05
N ASP A 289 -26.30 -25.71 6.37
CA ASP A 289 -27.25 -24.96 7.22
C ASP A 289 -26.62 -23.72 7.88
N GLY A 290 -25.38 -23.36 7.51
CA GLY A 290 -24.67 -22.18 8.03
C GLY A 290 -24.00 -22.39 9.39
N LYS A 291 -24.07 -23.59 10.00
CA LYS A 291 -23.39 -23.85 11.28
C LYS A 291 -21.90 -24.09 11.07
N THR A 292 -21.09 -23.56 11.98
CA THR A 292 -19.62 -23.73 11.98
C THR A 292 -19.18 -24.84 12.92
N PHE A 293 -18.32 -25.72 12.42
CA PHE A 293 -17.69 -26.79 13.18
C PHE A 293 -16.17 -26.61 13.16
N ARG A 294 -15.49 -27.09 14.21
CA ARG A 294 -14.01 -27.10 14.27
C ARG A 294 -13.53 -28.53 14.15
N VAL A 295 -12.79 -28.84 13.09
CA VAL A 295 -12.14 -30.14 12.92
C VAL A 295 -10.66 -29.98 13.20
N LYS A 296 -10.12 -30.86 14.05
CA LYS A 296 -8.69 -30.91 14.39
C LYS A 296 -8.07 -32.06 13.60
N GLY A 297 -7.08 -31.78 12.75
CA GLY A 297 -6.38 -32.80 11.98
C GLY A 297 -5.16 -32.28 11.25
N GLN A 298 -4.41 -33.20 10.63
CA GLN A 298 -3.26 -32.84 9.81
C GLN A 298 -3.73 -32.19 8.50
N ARG A 299 -3.12 -31.06 8.14
CA ARG A 299 -3.53 -30.22 7.00
C ARG A 299 -3.59 -30.98 5.68
N ASP A 300 -2.64 -31.89 5.45
CA ASP A 300 -2.56 -32.67 4.22
C ASP A 300 -3.60 -33.80 4.19
N ALA A 301 -3.95 -34.37 5.35
CA ALA A 301 -4.99 -35.38 5.46
C ALA A 301 -6.39 -34.82 5.18
N LEU A 302 -6.64 -33.54 5.51
CA LEU A 302 -7.93 -32.89 5.30
C LEU A 302 -8.14 -32.37 3.86
N LYS A 303 -7.11 -32.43 3.00
CA LYS A 303 -7.17 -31.87 1.65
C LYS A 303 -7.89 -32.83 0.70
N GLY A 304 -9.08 -32.46 0.24
CA GLY A 304 -9.87 -33.23 -0.73
C GLY A 304 -10.91 -34.17 -0.12
N MET A 305 -11.10 -34.15 1.20
CA MET A 305 -12.14 -34.94 1.87
C MET A 305 -13.53 -34.33 1.66
N LYS A 306 -14.51 -35.18 1.36
CA LYS A 306 -15.93 -34.80 1.34
C LYS A 306 -16.54 -35.10 2.71
N ILE A 307 -17.22 -34.11 3.28
CA ILE A 307 -17.87 -34.24 4.58
C ILE A 307 -19.36 -34.39 4.35
N GLU A 308 -19.92 -35.52 4.76
CA GLU A 308 -21.35 -35.79 4.65
C GLU A 308 -21.98 -35.88 6.04
N ARG A 309 -23.22 -35.39 6.12
CA ARG A 309 -24.02 -35.37 7.34
C ARG A 309 -25.00 -36.52 7.26
N ILE A 310 -24.75 -37.58 8.02
CA ILE A 310 -25.61 -38.77 8.03
C ILE A 310 -26.58 -38.64 9.21
N PRO A 311 -27.90 -38.59 8.97
CA PRO A 311 -28.88 -38.62 10.05
C PRO A 311 -28.80 -39.98 10.76
N VAL A 312 -28.68 -39.96 12.08
CA VAL A 312 -28.77 -41.17 12.89
C VAL A 312 -30.20 -41.24 13.42
N GLU A 313 -31.03 -42.07 12.79
CA GLU A 313 -32.41 -42.28 13.24
C GLU A 313 -32.43 -43.28 14.40
N GLU A 314 -32.42 -42.77 15.64
CA GLU A 314 -32.75 -43.56 16.83
C GLU A 314 -34.17 -43.24 17.29
N ALA A 315 -35.03 -44.26 17.34
CA ALA A 315 -36.42 -44.11 17.75
C ALA A 315 -36.52 -43.53 19.18
N GLY A 316 -37.14 -42.37 19.31
CA GLY A 316 -37.38 -41.69 20.59
C GLY A 316 -36.30 -40.70 21.03
N LYS A 317 -35.30 -40.40 20.20
CA LYS A 317 -34.31 -39.34 20.47
C LYS A 317 -34.38 -38.20 19.45
N PRO A 318 -33.98 -36.97 19.82
CA PRO A 318 -33.82 -35.88 18.88
C PRO A 318 -32.79 -36.25 17.80
N PRO A 319 -32.92 -35.74 16.56
CA PRO A 319 -32.05 -36.11 15.45
C PRO A 319 -30.59 -35.78 15.78
N GLU A 320 -29.77 -36.82 15.96
CA GLU A 320 -28.33 -36.71 16.01
C GLU A 320 -27.75 -36.87 14.62
N TYR A 321 -26.67 -36.13 14.35
CA TYR A 321 -25.97 -36.17 13.09
C TYR A 321 -24.56 -36.65 13.33
N ARG A 322 -24.16 -37.71 12.61
CA ARG A 322 -22.76 -38.11 12.54
C ARG A 322 -22.12 -37.40 11.37
N VAL A 323 -20.94 -36.83 11.62
CA VAL A 323 -20.07 -36.30 10.57
C VAL A 323 -19.16 -37.43 10.14
N GLU A 324 -19.33 -37.91 8.91
CA GLU A 324 -18.41 -38.88 8.33
C GLU A 324 -17.50 -38.17 7.32
N ILE A 325 -16.22 -38.48 7.44
CA ILE A 325 -15.17 -38.01 6.54
C ILE A 325 -15.01 -39.09 5.47
N ILE A 326 -15.47 -38.81 4.26
CA ILE A 326 -15.36 -39.74 3.13
C ILE A 326 -14.08 -39.38 2.37
N SER A 327 -13.09 -40.26 2.41
CA SER A 327 -11.94 -40.19 1.51
C SER A 327 -12.38 -40.63 0.11
N ASN A 328 -12.01 -39.85 -0.91
CA ASN A 328 -12.06 -40.35 -2.30
C ASN A 328 -11.11 -41.53 -2.50
#